data_AF-A0A6B2AXX3-F1
#
_entry.id   AF-A0A6B2AXX3-F1
#
_cell.length_a   1.000
_cell.length_b   1.000
_cell.length_c   1.000
_cell.angle_alpha   90.00
_cell.angle_beta   90.00
_cell.angle_gamma   90.00
#
_symmetry.space_group_name_H-M   'P 1'
#
loop_
_entity.id
_entity.type
_entity.pdbx_description
1 polymer ?
#
loop_
_entity_poly.entity_id
_entity_poly.type
_entity_poly.pdbx_seq_one_letter_code
_entity_poly.pdbx_strand_id
1 'polypeptide(L)' 'MTQCQIVSAMYAYLMTSWEELPEQNKRALGFDSIVGGEEEEAALNRLATLFMEYADVSLRRALVARRRRLGEGK' A
#
# COMPACT_ATOMS: atom_id res chain seq x y z
N MET A 1 4.04 -15.32 6.44
CA MET A 1 4.11 -14.73 5.08
C MET A 1 5.46 -14.09 4.88
N THR A 2 5.99 -14.14 3.66
CA THR A 2 7.24 -13.45 3.31
C THR A 2 6.94 -12.00 2.90
N GLN A 3 7.87 -11.07 3.16
CA GLN A 3 7.71 -9.64 2.84
C GLN A 3 7.37 -9.42 1.35
N CYS A 4 7.90 -10.24 0.45
CA CYS A 4 7.61 -10.20 -0.99
C CYS A 4 6.14 -10.49 -1.33
N GLN A 5 5.47 -11.38 -0.59
CA GLN A 5 4.07 -11.73 -0.84
C GLN A 5 3.14 -10.56 -0.52
N ILE A 6 3.42 -9.84 0.58
CA ILE A 6 2.64 -8.66 0.99
C ILE A 6 2.78 -7.55 -0.06
N VAL A 7 4.01 -7.26 -0.49
CA VAL A 7 4.26 -6.22 -1.51
C VAL A 7 3.59 -6.58 -2.85
N SER A 8 3.66 -7.85 -3.25
CA SER A 8 3.00 -8.32 -4.47
C SER A 8 1.48 -8.20 -4.39
N ALA A 9 0.90 -8.50 -3.22
CA ALA A 9 -0.53 -8.34 -2.98
C ALA A 9 -0.97 -6.87 -2.99
N MET A 10 -0.20 -5.97 -2.37
CA MET A 10 -0.44 -4.52 -2.42
C MET A 10 -0.37 -3.98 -3.85
N TYR A 11 0.61 -4.45 -4.64
CA TYR A 11 0.74 -4.07 -6.04
C TYR A 11 -0.46 -4.55 -6.87
N ALA A 12 -0.85 -5.83 -6.72
CA ALA A 12 -2.02 -6.37 -7.40
C ALA A 12 -3.28 -5.57 -7.10
N TYR A 13 -3.48 -5.15 -5.84
CA TYR A 13 -4.61 -4.34 -5.42
C TYR A 13 -4.66 -2.98 -6.12
N LEU A 14 -3.52 -2.29 -6.23
CA LEU A 14 -3.45 -1.00 -6.92
C LEU A 14 -3.71 -1.10 -8.43
N MET A 15 -3.37 -2.23 -9.05
CA MET A 15 -3.48 -2.43 -10.50
C MET A 15 -4.84 -2.94 -10.94
N THR A 16 -5.60 -3.54 -10.04
CA THR A 16 -6.89 -4.15 -10.33
C THR A 16 -7.95 -3.52 -9.44
N SER A 17 -8.56 -4.29 -8.55
CA SER A 17 -9.44 -3.81 -7.49
C SER A 17 -9.47 -4.84 -6.37
N TRP A 18 -10.23 -4.56 -5.32
CA TRP A 18 -10.46 -5.52 -4.24
C TRP A 18 -11.19 -6.78 -4.73
N GLU A 19 -12.21 -6.61 -5.58
CA GLU A 19 -13.08 -7.68 -6.07
C GLU A 19 -12.32 -8.69 -6.93
N GLU A 20 -11.39 -8.19 -7.75
CA GLU A 20 -10.58 -8.99 -8.67
C GLU A 20 -9.33 -9.62 -8.02
N LEU A 21 -9.06 -9.29 -6.76
CA LEU A 21 -7.89 -9.77 -6.07
C LEU A 21 -8.00 -11.28 -5.74
N PRO A 22 -6.97 -12.10 -6.04
CA PRO A 22 -6.94 -13.49 -5.62
C PRO A 22 -7.05 -13.62 -4.09
N GLU A 23 -7.79 -14.63 -3.62
CA GLU A 23 -8.02 -14.85 -2.18
C GLU A 23 -6.71 -14.97 -1.38
N GLN A 24 -5.69 -15.58 -1.96
CA GLN A 24 -4.35 -15.65 -1.38
C GLN A 24 -3.73 -14.26 -1.11
N ASN A 25 -4.00 -13.28 -1.97
CA ASN A 25 -3.52 -11.91 -1.82
C ASN A 25 -4.36 -11.16 -0.79
N LYS A 26 -5.68 -11.40 -0.73
CA LYS A 26 -6.56 -10.85 0.31
C LYS A 26 -6.10 -11.29 1.69
N ARG A 27 -5.86 -12.60 1.87
CA ARG A 27 -5.26 -13.15 3.10
C ARG A 27 -3.87 -12.58 3.36
N ALA A 28 -3.03 -12.43 2.33
CA ALA A 28 -1.70 -11.84 2.48
C ALA A 28 -1.73 -10.39 3.00
N LEU A 29 -2.81 -9.67 2.71
CA LEU A 29 -3.05 -8.31 3.21
C LEU A 29 -3.71 -8.31 4.61
N GLY A 30 -3.92 -9.47 5.23
CA GLY A 30 -4.51 -9.62 6.57
C GLY A 30 -6.03 -9.68 6.58
N PHE A 31 -6.65 -9.91 5.43
CA PHE A 31 -8.10 -10.04 5.29
C PHE A 31 -8.47 -11.53 5.22
N ASP A 32 -8.34 -12.23 6.34
CA ASP A 32 -8.79 -13.62 6.45
C ASP A 32 -10.33 -13.66 6.49
N SER A 33 -10.97 -13.68 5.31
CA SER A 33 -12.31 -14.22 5.07
C SER A 33 -13.43 -13.83 6.07
N ILE A 34 -13.68 -12.54 6.29
CA ILE A 34 -15.00 -12.07 6.75
C ILE A 34 -15.57 -11.16 5.67
N VAL A 35 -16.16 -11.79 4.65
CA VAL A 35 -16.80 -11.10 3.53
C VAL A 35 -18.10 -10.46 4.02
N GLY A 36 -18.24 -9.15 3.82
CA GLY A 36 -19.47 -8.38 4.01
C GLY A 36 -19.71 -7.83 5.43
N GLY A 37 -18.68 -7.77 6.28
CA GLY A 37 -18.77 -7.22 7.65
C GLY A 37 -18.02 -5.89 7.84
N GLU A 38 -18.27 -5.22 8.98
CA GLU A 38 -17.54 -4.00 9.39
C GLU A 38 -16.01 -4.17 9.38
N GLU A 39 -15.53 -5.40 9.61
CA GLU A 39 -14.10 -5.72 9.59
C GLU A 39 -13.46 -5.60 8.19
N GLU A 40 -14.21 -5.91 7.12
CA GLU A 40 -13.74 -5.74 5.75
C GLU A 40 -13.58 -4.26 5.41
N GLU A 41 -14.57 -3.44 5.75
CA GLU A 41 -14.53 -2.00 5.54
C GLU A 41 -13.40 -1.35 6.37
N ALA A 42 -13.24 -1.75 7.64
CA ALA A 42 -12.15 -1.26 8.48
C ALA A 42 -10.77 -1.62 7.91
N ALA A 43 -10.62 -2.82 7.35
CA ALA A 43 -9.37 -3.27 6.76
C ALA A 43 -9.09 -2.57 5.41
N LEU A 44 -10.10 -2.33 4.58
CA LEU A 44 -9.98 -1.54 3.35
C LEU A 44 -9.58 -0.09 3.66
N ASN A 45 -10.22 0.53 4.65
CA ASN A 45 -9.86 1.86 5.12
C ASN A 45 -8.41 1.91 5.64
N ARG A 46 -8.00 0.91 6.42
CA ARG A 46 -6.61 0.79 6.90
C ARG A 46 -5.62 0.67 5.74
N LEU A 47 -5.95 -0.10 4.72
CA LEU A 47 -5.12 -0.26 3.53
C LEU A 47 -5.00 1.06 2.75
N ALA A 48 -6.10 1.80 2.59
CA ALA A 48 -6.09 3.12 1.98
C ALA A 48 -5.21 4.12 2.77
N THR A 49 -5.32 4.14 4.11
CA THR A 49 -4.46 4.96 4.96
C THR A 49 -2.98 4.63 4.78
N LEU A 50 -2.61 3.34 4.73
CA LEU A 50 -1.23 2.93 4.49
C LEU A 50 -0.70 3.44 3.14
N PHE A 51 -1.49 3.40 2.07
CA PHE A 51 -1.08 3.95 0.78
C PHE A 51 -0.84 5.46 0.84
N MET A 52 -1.69 6.21 1.55
CA MET A 52 -1.51 7.64 1.73
C MET A 52 -0.23 7.96 2.53
N GLU A 53 0.05 7.21 3.59
CA GLU A 53 1.27 7.36 4.39
C GLU A 53 2.53 7.06 3.57
N TYR A 54 2.52 5.99 2.76
CA TYR A 54 3.63 5.67 1.88
C TYR A 54 3.82 6.71 0.77
N ALA A 55 2.75 7.30 0.27
CA ALA A 55 2.81 8.41 -0.68
C ALA A 55 3.48 9.64 -0.04
N ASP A 56 3.12 10.00 1.20
CA ASP A 56 3.76 11.10 1.95
C ASP A 56 5.26 10.83 2.17
N VAL A 57 5.63 9.63 2.61
CA VAL A 57 7.03 9.23 2.78
C VAL A 57 7.80 9.35 1.47
N SER A 58 7.20 8.90 0.36
CA SER A 58 7.81 8.97 -0.98
C SER A 58 7.99 10.42 -1.42
N LEU A 59 7.00 11.29 -1.18
CA LEU A 59 7.07 12.72 -1.46
C LEU A 59 8.19 13.39 -0.66
N ARG A 60 8.28 13.14 0.65
CA ARG A 60 9.34 13.69 1.51
C ARG A 60 10.73 13.29 1.01
N ARG A 61 10.91 12.02 0.62
CA ARG A 61 12.17 11.54 0.03
C ARG A 61 12.51 12.26 -1.27
N ALA A 62 11.52 12.47 -2.16
CA ALA A 62 11.72 13.21 -3.40
C ALA A 62 12.11 14.67 -3.15
N LEU A 63 11.48 15.34 -2.18
CA LEU A 63 11.80 16.71 -1.79
C LEU A 63 13.22 16.84 -1.23
N VAL A 64 13.65 15.90 -0.38
CA VAL A 64 15.02 15.85 0.14
C VAL A 64 16.02 15.66 -1.01
N ALA A 65 15.77 14.71 -1.92
CA ALA A 65 16.63 14.47 -3.08
C ALA A 65 16.72 15.70 -4.00
N ARG A 66 15.59 16.39 -4.24
CA ARG A 66 15.56 17.65 -4.99
C ARG A 66 16.39 18.74 -4.32
N ARG A 67 16.27 18.91 -3.00
CA ARG A 67 17.04 19.91 -2.25
C ARG A 67 18.54 19.65 -2.31
N ARG A 68 18.97 18.38 -2.20
CA ARG A 68 20.39 18.01 -2.34
C ARG A 68 20.94 18.42 -3.71
N ARG A 69 20.24 18.04 -4.79
CA ARG A 69 20.64 18.40 -6.16
C ARG A 69 20.68 19.91 -6.41
N LEU A 70 19.78 20.69 -5.80
CA LEU A 70 19.78 22.14 -5.91
C LEU A 70 20.82 22.83 -5.00
N GLY A 71 21.23 22.17 -3.91
CA GLY A 71 22.25 22.64 -2.99
C GLY A 71 23.69 22.35 -3.44
N GLU A 72 23.88 21.32 -4.24
CA GLU A 72 25.16 20.96 -4.90
C GLU A 72 25.46 21.81 -6.15
N GLY A 73 24.56 22.74 -6.52
CA GLY A 73 24.70 23.65 -7.65
C GLY A 73 25.19 25.07 -7.30
N LYS A 74 25.79 25.26 -6.12
CA LYS A 74 26.43 26.53 -5.70
C LYS A 74 27.90 26.33 -5.39
#